data_AF-A0A1H3CLM9-F1
#
_entry.id   AF-A0A1H3CLM9-F1
#
_cell.length_a   1.000
_cell.length_b   1.000
_cell.length_c   1.000
_cell.angle_alpha   90.00
_cell.angle_beta   90.00
_cell.angle_gamma   90.00
#
_symmetry.space_group_name_H-M   'P 1'
#
loop_
_entity.id
_entity.type
_entity.pdbx_description
1 polymer ?
#
loop_
_entity_poly.entity_id
_entity_poly.type
_entity_poly.pdbx_seq_one_letter_code
_entity_poly.pdbx_strand_id
1 'polypeptide(L)'
;MLMEYLEGPERSVDCLAHQGELVAAVARLKHGRHQSLETSGAAIEGARRLVERYRLDGIVNIQFRDTRGIPHLLEINARMAGGMLYSCAALNLPYWSAMLALGLAQPHDVPAPREGLRVAPIGSALTLTNEAS
;
A
#
# COMPACT_ATOMS: atom_id res chain seq x y z
N MET A 1 24.47 -4.76 5.84
CA MET A 1 23.84 -5.94 6.48
C MET A 1 23.91 -7.11 5.52
N LEU A 2 23.99 -8.33 6.04
CA LEU A 2 23.79 -9.58 5.29
C LEU A 2 22.45 -10.17 5.75
N MET A 3 21.61 -10.63 4.81
CA MET A 3 20.30 -11.24 5.08
C MET A 3 20.14 -12.50 4.23
N GLU A 4 19.27 -13.41 4.68
CA GLU A 4 18.88 -14.59 3.89
C GLU A 4 18.27 -14.18 2.55
N TYR A 5 18.56 -14.96 1.51
CA TYR A 5 17.91 -14.80 0.22
C TYR A 5 16.55 -15.51 0.24
N LEU A 6 15.48 -14.72 0.14
CA LEU A 6 14.10 -15.21 0.10
C LEU A 6 13.61 -15.28 -1.35
N GLU A 7 13.40 -16.48 -1.84
CA GLU A 7 12.83 -16.74 -3.16
C GLU A 7 11.32 -16.44 -3.18
N GLY A 8 10.85 -15.91 -4.32
CA GLY A 8 9.42 -15.76 -4.60
C GLY A 8 8.95 -14.31 -4.80
N PRO A 9 7.64 -14.11 -4.97
CA PRO A 9 7.07 -12.80 -5.27
C PRO A 9 7.15 -11.84 -4.08
N GLU A 10 7.41 -10.57 -4.37
CA GLU A 10 7.30 -9.50 -3.39
C GLU A 10 5.90 -8.88 -3.42
N ARG A 11 5.33 -8.66 -2.24
CA ARG A 11 4.08 -7.92 -2.05
C ARG A 11 4.36 -6.65 -1.27
N SER A 12 3.99 -5.51 -1.85
CA SER A 12 4.07 -4.21 -1.19
C SER A 12 2.66 -3.81 -0.75
N VAL A 13 2.39 -3.85 0.56
CA VAL A 13 1.07 -3.60 1.15
C VAL A 13 0.97 -2.15 1.58
N ASP A 14 0.17 -1.37 0.85
CA ASP A 14 -0.16 0.00 1.22
C ASP A 14 -1.35 -0.02 2.19
N CYS A 15 -1.12 0.45 3.40
CA CYS A 15 -2.05 0.42 4.52
C CYS A 15 -2.54 1.84 4.84
N LEU A 16 -3.83 1.96 5.13
CA LEU A 16 -4.42 3.05 5.89
C LEU A 16 -4.71 2.53 7.29
N ALA A 17 -3.99 3.06 8.28
CA ALA A 17 -4.18 2.75 9.68
C ALA A 17 -4.77 3.96 10.42
N HIS A 18 -5.56 3.69 11.46
CA HIS A 18 -6.11 4.70 12.35
C HIS A 18 -6.08 4.19 13.79
N GLN A 19 -5.39 4.90 14.68
CA GLN A 19 -5.23 4.59 16.10
C GLN A 19 -4.68 3.18 16.39
N GLY A 20 -3.83 2.65 15.50
CA GLY A 20 -3.28 1.31 15.61
C GLY A 20 -4.17 0.20 15.05
N GLU A 21 -5.26 0.54 14.37
CA GLU A 21 -6.12 -0.41 13.67
C GLU A 21 -5.97 -0.28 12.15
N LEU A 22 -5.99 -1.39 11.44
CA LEU A 22 -5.95 -1.38 9.98
C LEU A 22 -7.35 -1.10 9.42
N VAL A 23 -7.54 0.08 8.82
CA VAL A 23 -8.81 0.51 8.23
C VAL A 23 -8.99 -0.04 6.82
N ALA A 24 -7.95 0.06 5.99
CA ALA A 24 -7.93 -0.48 4.64
C ALA A 24 -6.51 -0.84 4.20
N ALA A 25 -6.38 -1.80 3.29
CA ALA A 25 -5.10 -2.17 2.70
C ALA A 25 -5.25 -2.62 1.25
N VAL A 26 -4.20 -2.37 0.48
CA VAL A 26 -4.05 -2.88 -0.90
C VAL A 26 -2.65 -3.44 -1.04
N ALA A 27 -2.54 -4.73 -1.32
CA ALA A 27 -1.28 -5.37 -1.65
C ALA A 27 -1.02 -5.28 -3.15
N ARG A 28 0.18 -4.83 -3.50
CA ARG A 28 0.65 -4.71 -4.88
C ARG A 28 1.63 -5.81 -5.20
N LEU A 29 1.37 -6.55 -6.27
CA LEU A 29 2.25 -7.57 -6.82
C LEU A 29 2.72 -7.18 -8.22
N LYS A 30 4.04 -7.07 -8.43
CA LYS A 30 4.62 -6.61 -9.70
C LYS A 30 4.81 -7.74 -10.70
N HIS A 31 4.30 -7.54 -11.92
CA HIS A 31 4.43 -8.46 -13.06
C HIS A 31 5.04 -7.71 -14.25
N GLY A 32 6.34 -7.46 -14.18
CA GLY A 32 7.05 -6.67 -15.20
C GLY A 32 6.51 -5.23 -15.27
N ARG A 33 5.71 -4.93 -16.30
CA ARG A 33 5.18 -3.59 -16.60
C ARG A 33 3.82 -3.27 -15.96
N HIS A 34 3.14 -4.27 -15.39
CA HIS A 34 1.85 -4.08 -14.72
C HIS A 34 1.92 -4.66 -13.31
N GLN A 35 0.90 -4.35 -12.50
CA GLN A 35 0.75 -4.86 -11.14
C GLN A 35 -0.65 -5.42 -10.96
N SER A 36 -0.75 -6.50 -10.21
CA SER A 36 -2.02 -7.01 -9.69
C SER A 36 -2.25 -6.41 -8.31
N LEU A 37 -3.50 -6.03 -8.03
CA LEU A 37 -3.91 -5.54 -6.73
C LEU A 37 -4.71 -6.63 -6.01
N GLU A 38 -4.30 -6.92 -4.78
CA GLU A 38 -4.96 -7.86 -3.88
C GLU A 38 -5.51 -7.08 -2.67
N THR A 39 -6.73 -7.40 -2.23
CA THR A 39 -7.41 -6.74 -1.10
C THR A 39 -7.63 -7.69 0.08
N SER A 40 -7.23 -8.95 -0.09
CA SER A 40 -7.24 -10.00 0.92
C SER A 40 -5.98 -10.88 0.78
N GLY A 41 -5.73 -11.76 1.75
CA GLY A 41 -4.63 -12.72 1.72
C GLY A 41 -3.62 -12.55 2.85
N ALA A 42 -2.65 -13.47 2.91
CA ALA A 42 -1.74 -13.62 4.05
C ALA A 42 -0.85 -12.39 4.30
N ALA A 43 -0.44 -11.67 3.25
CA ALA A 43 0.33 -10.43 3.41
C ALA A 43 -0.48 -9.31 4.06
N ILE A 44 -1.78 -9.18 3.74
CA ILE A 44 -2.68 -8.20 4.36
C ILE A 44 -2.98 -8.59 5.81
N GLU A 45 -3.17 -9.88 6.09
CA GLU A 45 -3.28 -10.40 7.46
C GLU A 45 -2.03 -10.07 8.28
N GLY A 46 -0.85 -10.31 7.70
CA GLY A 46 0.43 -9.94 8.30
C GLY A 46 0.50 -8.43 8.58
N ALA A 47 0.12 -7.60 7.61
CA ALA A 47 0.09 -6.16 7.76
C ALA A 47 -0.83 -5.71 8.91
N ARG A 48 -2.04 -6.27 9.03
CA ARG A 48 -2.96 -5.98 10.14
C ARG A 48 -2.31 -6.24 11.49
N ARG A 49 -1.73 -7.43 11.67
CA ARG A 49 -1.05 -7.81 12.92
C ARG A 49 0.12 -6.90 13.26
N LEU A 50 0.85 -6.40 12.25
CA LEU A 50 1.96 -5.48 12.45
C LEU A 50 1.47 -4.06 12.80
N VAL A 51 0.40 -3.59 12.15
CA VAL A 51 -0.26 -2.32 12.48
C VAL A 51 -0.72 -2.32 13.94
N GLU A 52 -1.43 -3.36 14.37
CA GLU A 52 -1.90 -3.52 15.76
C GLU A 52 -0.73 -3.62 16.75
N ARG A 53 0.24 -4.50 16.47
CA ARG A 53 1.38 -4.74 17.37
C ARG A 53 2.23 -3.48 17.61
N TYR A 54 2.47 -2.71 16.56
CA TYR A 54 3.34 -1.53 16.63
C TYR A 54 2.56 -0.21 16.74
N ARG A 55 1.23 -0.27 16.86
CA ARG A 55 0.33 0.89 16.91
C ARG A 55 0.60 1.88 15.77
N LEU A 56 0.79 1.35 14.57
CA LEU A 56 1.09 2.18 13.39
C LEU A 56 -0.15 3.01 13.02
N ASP A 57 0.08 4.21 12.49
CA ASP A 57 -0.98 5.18 12.24
C ASP A 57 -0.77 5.92 10.92
N GLY A 58 -1.87 6.33 10.28
CA GLY A 58 -1.88 6.99 8.98
C GLY A 58 -1.47 6.05 7.84
N ILE A 59 -0.71 6.57 6.88
CA ILE A 59 -0.24 5.79 5.74
C ILE A 59 1.04 5.03 6.08
N VAL A 60 0.99 3.72 5.87
CA VAL A 60 2.12 2.81 6.12
C VAL A 60 2.27 1.87 4.93
N ASN A 61 3.50 1.66 4.46
CA ASN A 61 3.81 0.61 3.50
C ASN A 61 4.56 -0.52 4.20
N ILE A 62 4.06 -1.75 4.06
CA ILE A 62 4.66 -2.96 4.65
C ILE A 62 4.98 -3.91 3.51
N GLN A 63 6.24 -4.34 3.41
CA GLN A 63 6.68 -5.21 2.32
C GLN A 63 6.95 -6.62 2.82
N PHE A 64 6.44 -7.59 2.08
CA PHE A 64 6.61 -9.00 2.32
C PHE A 64 7.24 -9.67 1.11
N ARG A 65 8.00 -10.74 1.37
CA ARG A 65 8.42 -11.70 0.37
C ARG A 65 7.77 -13.04 0.66
N ASP A 66 7.07 -13.61 -0.31
CA ASP A 66 6.45 -14.92 -0.13
C ASP A 66 7.41 -16.03 -0.52
N THR A 67 7.75 -16.87 0.45
CA THR A 67 8.58 -18.06 0.24
C THR A 67 7.77 -19.27 0.67
N ARG A 68 7.55 -20.22 -0.27
CA ARG A 68 6.74 -21.44 -0.04
C ARG A 68 5.33 -21.15 0.51
N GLY A 69 4.73 -20.05 0.08
CA GLY A 69 3.38 -19.64 0.49
C GLY A 69 3.31 -18.94 1.85
N ILE A 70 4.45 -18.60 2.45
CA ILE A 70 4.53 -17.88 3.72
C ILE A 70 5.07 -16.47 3.47
N PRO A 71 4.38 -15.41 3.90
CA PRO A 71 4.87 -14.04 3.78
C PRO A 71 5.90 -13.74 4.87
N HIS A 72 7.12 -13.42 4.47
CA HIS A 72 8.20 -12.97 5.33
C HIS A 72 8.30 -11.44 5.28
N LEU A 73 8.30 -10.77 6.44
CA LEU A 73 8.45 -9.33 6.53
C LEU A 73 9.84 -8.89 6.06
N LEU A 74 9.89 -7.94 5.12
CA LEU A 74 11.12 -7.30 4.67
C LEU A 74 11.33 -5.95 5.37
N GLU A 75 10.33 -5.08 5.30
CA GLU A 75 10.42 -3.72 5.85
C GLU A 75 9.04 -3.14 6.19
N ILE A 76 9.05 -2.15 7.09
CA ILE A 76 7.93 -1.28 7.41
C ILE A 76 8.38 0.15 7.16
N ASN A 77 7.66 0.87 6.31
CA ASN A 77 7.86 2.29 6.05
C ASN A 77 6.62 3.05 6.53
N ALA A 78 6.77 3.88 7.57
CA ALA A 78 5.71 4.77 8.06
C ALA A 78 5.53 6.01 7.15
N ARG A 79 5.32 5.76 5.85
CA ARG A 79 5.11 6.77 4.81
C ARG A 79 4.49 6.14 3.57
N MET A 80 4.14 7.01 2.62
CA MET A 80 3.74 6.58 1.29
C MET A 80 4.88 5.83 0.57
N ALA A 81 4.55 4.69 -0.04
CA ALA A 81 5.44 4.05 -1.02
C ALA A 81 5.34 4.75 -2.38
N GLY A 82 6.43 4.76 -3.15
CA GLY A 82 6.43 5.34 -4.49
C GLY A 82 5.43 4.67 -5.46
N GLY A 83 5.06 3.42 -5.21
CA GLY A 83 4.05 2.70 -5.98
C GLY A 83 2.60 2.90 -5.52
N MET A 84 2.32 3.70 -4.48
CA MET A 84 0.95 3.76 -3.97
C MET A 84 -0.07 4.34 -4.97
N LEU A 85 0.38 5.08 -6.00
CA LEU A 85 -0.52 5.53 -7.08
C LEU A 85 -1.31 4.37 -7.71
N TYR A 86 -0.72 3.17 -7.75
CA TYR A 86 -1.38 1.97 -8.27
C TYR A 86 -2.50 1.51 -7.33
N SER A 87 -2.25 1.52 -6.02
CA SER A 87 -3.25 1.20 -4.99
C SER A 87 -4.41 2.19 -4.98
N CYS A 88 -4.17 3.45 -5.38
CA CYS A 88 -5.23 4.45 -5.57
C CYS A 88 -6.27 4.06 -6.63
N ALA A 89 -5.96 3.14 -7.54
CA ALA A 89 -6.97 2.57 -8.42
C ALA A 89 -7.97 1.68 -7.67
N ALA A 90 -7.57 1.00 -6.59
CA ALA A 90 -8.48 0.22 -5.76
C ALA A 90 -9.20 1.11 -4.74
N LEU A 91 -8.47 2.00 -4.07
CA LEU A 91 -8.98 2.94 -3.08
C LEU A 91 -8.01 4.12 -2.94
N ASN A 92 -8.50 5.37 -2.99
CA ASN A 92 -7.68 6.56 -2.78
C ASN A 92 -7.26 6.70 -1.30
N LEU A 93 -6.24 5.92 -0.89
CA LEU A 93 -5.75 5.87 0.49
C LEU A 93 -5.29 7.25 1.02
N PRO A 94 -4.55 8.09 0.25
CA PRO A 94 -4.16 9.41 0.73
C PRO A 94 -5.34 10.34 1.03
N TYR A 95 -6.39 10.30 0.20
CA TYR A 95 -7.61 11.05 0.46
C TYR A 95 -8.24 10.64 1.80
N TRP A 96 -8.45 9.34 2.01
CA TRP A 96 -9.05 8.84 3.25
C TRP A 96 -8.17 9.06 4.47
N SER A 97 -6.84 8.97 4.32
CA SER A 97 -5.90 9.35 5.38
C SER A 97 -6.07 10.80 5.79
N ALA A 98 -6.24 11.73 4.84
CA ALA A 98 -6.47 13.13 5.15
C ALA A 98 -7.84 13.35 5.83
N MET A 99 -8.90 12.70 5.34
CA MET A 99 -10.24 12.79 5.92
C MET A 99 -10.27 12.31 7.38
N LEU A 100 -9.63 11.18 7.67
CA LEU A 100 -9.50 10.65 9.04
C LEU A 100 -8.66 11.57 9.93
N ALA A 101 -7.51 12.04 9.43
CA ALA A 101 -6.61 12.92 10.20
C ALA A 101 -7.26 14.27 10.54
N LEU A 102 -8.13 14.79 9.68
CA LEU A 102 -8.88 16.03 9.91
C LEU A 102 -10.16 15.81 10.74
N GLY A 103 -10.50 14.57 11.10
CA GLY A 103 -11.75 14.25 11.80
C GLY A 103 -13.00 14.46 10.96
N LEU A 104 -12.87 14.53 9.63
CA LEU A 104 -13.96 14.72 8.67
C LEU A 104 -14.62 13.42 8.23
N ALA A 105 -14.05 12.28 8.63
CA ALA A 105 -14.58 10.94 8.44
C ALA A 105 -14.20 10.06 9.63
N GLN A 106 -14.91 8.95 9.79
CA GLN A 106 -14.62 7.87 10.71
C GLN A 106 -14.12 6.64 9.92
N PRO A 107 -13.42 5.69 10.57
CA PRO A 107 -12.92 4.48 9.90
C PRO A 107 -14.00 3.71 9.12
N HIS A 108 -15.24 3.66 9.63
CA HIS A 108 -16.35 2.97 8.97
C HIS A 108 -16.88 3.68 7.73
N ASP A 109 -16.52 4.95 7.50
CA ASP A 109 -16.87 5.68 6.28
C ASP A 109 -15.96 5.32 5.11
N VAL A 110 -14.80 4.70 5.38
CA VAL A 110 -13.85 4.30 4.34
C VAL A 110 -14.41 3.10 3.57
N PRO A 111 -14.62 3.21 2.25
CA PRO A 111 -15.16 2.12 1.45
C PRO A 111 -14.12 1.01 1.29
N ALA A 112 -14.61 -0.22 1.12
CA ALA A 112 -13.75 -1.36 0.81
C ALA A 112 -12.98 -1.12 -0.51
N PRO A 113 -11.68 -1.44 -0.58
CA PRO A 113 -10.93 -1.36 -1.82
C PRO A 113 -11.47 -2.31 -2.89
N ARG A 114 -11.43 -1.89 -4.16
CA ARG A 114 -11.83 -2.73 -5.29
C ARG A 114 -10.84 -3.88 -5.52
N GLU A 115 -11.36 -5.10 -5.68
CA GLU A 115 -10.58 -6.32 -5.89
C GLU A 115 -10.36 -6.64 -7.38
N GLY A 116 -9.36 -7.49 -7.68
CA GLY A 116 -9.17 -8.09 -9.00
C GLY A 116 -8.61 -7.13 -10.07
N LEU A 117 -8.09 -5.98 -9.65
CA LEU A 117 -7.57 -4.98 -10.57
C LEU A 117 -6.16 -5.34 -11.06
N ARG A 118 -5.93 -5.12 -12.35
CA ARG A 118 -4.59 -5.07 -12.95
C ARG A 118 -4.34 -3.65 -13.45
N VAL A 119 -3.23 -3.07 -13.03
CA VAL A 119 -2.90 -1.67 -13.29
C VAL A 119 -1.53 -1.53 -13.90
N ALA A 120 -1.37 -0.59 -14.83
CA ALA A 120 -0.10 -0.26 -15.45
C ALA A 120 0.01 1.26 -15.57
N PRO A 121 1.21 1.84 -15.42
CA PRO A 121 1.39 3.26 -15.58
C PRO A 121 1.35 3.64 -17.07
N ILE A 122 0.79 4.82 -17.36
CA ILE A 122 1.02 5.51 -18.63
C ILE A 122 1.88 6.72 -18.28
N GLY A 123 3.13 6.70 -18.71
CA GLY A 123 4.06 7.81 -18.54
C GLY A 123 3.98 8.76 -19.73
N SER A 124 4.00 10.06 -19.45
CA SER A 124 4.17 11.11 -20.46
C SER A 124 5.27 12.07 -20.01
N ALA A 125 6.01 12.63 -20.97
CA ALA A 125 6.93 13.72 -20.69
C ALA A 125 6.17 15.05 -20.73
N LEU A 126 6.45 15.94 -19.77
CA LEU A 126 5.93 17.30 -19.76
C LEU A 126 7.07 18.28 -20.04
N THR A 127 6.91 19.12 -21.06
CA THR A 127 7.82 20.23 -21.33
C THR A 127 7.40 21.42 -20.48
N LEU A 128 8.31 21.92 -19.65
CA LEU A 128 8.11 23.19 -18.95
C LEU A 128 8.61 24.32 -19.84
N THR A 129 7.71 25.20 -20.28
CA THR A 129 8.09 26.46 -20.94
C THR A 129 8.26 27.53 -19.87
N ASN A 130 9.43 28.16 -19.82
CA ASN A 130 9.64 29.35 -18.98
C ASN A 130 8.90 30.53 -19.60
N GLU A 131 7.59 30.63 -19.38
CA GLU A 131 6.88 31.91 -19.54
C GLU A 131 6.78 32.58 -18.18
N ALA A 132 7.85 33.29 -17.81
CA ALA A 132 7.78 34.34 -16.82
C ALA A 132 7.21 35.58 -17.52
N SER A 133 6.00 35.98 -17.14
CA SER A 133 5.48 37.33 -17.37
C SER A 133 6.06 38.29 -16.34
#